data_AF-A0A2K1T1J1-F1
#
_entry.id   AF-A0A2K1T1J1-F1
#
_cell.length_a   1.000
_cell.length_b   1.000
_cell.length_c   1.000
_cell.angle_alpha   90.00
_cell.angle_beta   90.00
_cell.angle_gamma   90.00
#
_symmetry.space_group_name_H-M   'P 1'
#
loop_
_entity.id
_entity.type
_entity.pdbx_description
1 polymer ?
#
loop_
_entity_poly.entity_id
_entity_poly.type
_entity_poly.pdbx_seq_one_letter_code
_entity_poly.pdbx_strand_id
1 'polypeptide(L)' 'MASKQLEALLERANKSDEELDYITDYLASLNNEAIETTLAGKFEAVSRFIWEIQGYLQEKLKEKTQ' A
#
# COMPACT_ATOMS: atom_id res chain seq x y z
N MET A 1 20.16 -11.22 -9.78
CA MET A 1 20.19 -9.85 -9.21
C MET A 1 18.83 -9.16 -9.28
N ALA A 2 18.10 -9.24 -10.39
CA ALA A 2 16.80 -8.58 -10.54
C ALA A 2 15.66 -9.13 -9.64
N SER A 3 15.70 -10.41 -9.19
CA SER A 3 14.71 -10.96 -8.24
C SER A 3 14.78 -10.27 -6.87
N LYS A 4 15.99 -10.13 -6.31
CA LYS A 4 16.21 -9.44 -5.02
C LYS A 4 15.75 -7.99 -5.02
N GLN A 5 15.87 -7.29 -6.15
CA GLN A 5 15.37 -5.93 -6.29
C GLN A 5 13.84 -5.88 -6.31
N LEU A 6 13.18 -6.83 -6.98
CA LEU A 6 11.73 -6.94 -6.98
C LEU A 6 11.18 -7.33 -5.59
N GLU A 7 11.85 -8.26 -4.90
CA GLU A 7 11.53 -8.62 -3.50
C GLU A 7 11.62 -7.40 -2.57
N ALA A 8 12.70 -6.61 -2.66
CA ALA A 8 12.86 -5.40 -1.86
C ALA A 8 11.81 -4.32 -2.18
N LEU A 9 11.40 -4.20 -3.45
CA LEU A 9 10.32 -3.30 -3.85
C LEU A 9 8.97 -3.76 -3.30
N LEU A 10 8.70 -5.06 -3.31
CA LEU A 10 7.47 -5.63 -2.78
C LEU A 10 7.41 -5.48 -1.25
N GLU A 11 8.50 -5.75 -0.55
CA GLU A 11 8.61 -5.51 0.89
C GLU A 11 8.34 -4.05 1.24
N ARG A 12 8.89 -3.11 0.47
CA ARG A 12 8.62 -1.68 0.65
C ARG A 12 7.15 -1.33 0.40
N ALA A 13 6.53 -1.89 -0.64
CA ALA A 13 5.12 -1.65 -0.95
C ALA A 13 4.21 -2.18 0.17
N ASN A 14 4.50 -3.37 0.72
CA ASN A 14 3.78 -3.93 1.86
C ASN A 14 3.91 -3.03 3.10
N LYS A 15 5.11 -2.55 3.40
CA LYS A 15 5.32 -1.63 4.52
C LYS A 15 4.57 -0.31 4.36
N SER A 16 4.51 0.23 3.15
CA SER A 16 3.73 1.45 2.88
C SER A 16 2.23 1.24 3.07
N ASP A 17 1.73 0.04 2.79
CA ASP A 17 0.33 -0.35 3.05
C ASP A 17 0.04 -0.38 4.56
N GLU A 18 0.90 -1.03 5.34
CA GLU A 18 0.80 -1.09 6.80
C GLU A 18 0.87 0.31 7.45
N GLU A 19 1.74 1.18 6.95
CA GLU A 19 1.83 2.58 7.41
C GLU A 19 0.57 3.38 7.06
N LEU A 20 -0.03 3.12 5.90
CA LEU A 20 -1.28 3.76 5.48
C LEU A 20 -2.44 3.35 6.40
N ASP A 21 -2.56 2.05 6.67
CA ASP A 21 -3.57 1.50 7.58
C ASP A 21 -3.45 2.11 8.97
N TYR A 22 -2.22 2.20 9.50
CA TYR A 22 -1.96 2.82 10.79
C TYR A 22 -2.39 4.30 10.83
N ILE A 23 -2.11 5.06 9.77
CA ILE A 23 -2.53 6.47 9.67
C ILE A 23 -4.06 6.56 9.62
N THR A 24 -4.73 5.73 8.82
CA THR A 24 -6.18 5.76 8.70
C THR A 24 -6.87 5.39 10.02
N ASP A 25 -6.36 4.38 10.72
CA ASP A 25 -6.87 3.96 12.03
C ASP A 25 -6.66 5.06 13.09
N TYR A 26 -5.48 5.68 13.10
CA TYR A 26 -5.21 6.79 14.01
C TYR A 26 -6.16 7.97 13.74
N LEU A 27 -6.36 8.34 12.48
CA LEU A 27 -7.26 9.43 12.13
C LEU A 27 -8.73 9.12 12.47
N ALA A 28 -9.19 7.89 12.23
CA ALA A 28 -10.52 7.44 12.66
C ALA A 28 -10.66 7.51 14.19
N SER A 29 -9.61 7.16 14.94
CA SER A 29 -9.62 7.24 16.41
C SER A 29 -9.79 8.66 16.97
N LEU A 30 -9.48 9.70 16.18
CA LEU A 30 -9.69 11.10 16.56
C LEU A 30 -11.18 11.50 16.50
N ASN A 31 -12.05 10.62 16.00
CA ASN A 31 -13.50 10.80 15.89
C ASN A 31 -13.89 12.14 15.25
N ASN A 32 -13.13 12.52 14.21
CA ASN A 32 -13.29 13.78 13.50
C ASN A 32 -13.88 13.53 12.11
N GLU A 33 -15.19 13.71 12.01
CA GLU A 33 -15.98 13.50 10.80
C GLU A 33 -15.48 14.32 9.59
N ALA A 34 -14.91 15.51 9.83
CA ALA A 34 -14.34 16.34 8.77
C ALA A 34 -13.05 15.73 8.18
N ILE A 35 -12.26 15.03 8.99
CA ILE A 35 -11.06 14.32 8.55
C ILE A 35 -11.45 13.10 7.72
N GLU A 36 -12.41 12.30 8.22
CA GLU A 36 -12.92 11.12 7.51
C GLU A 36 -13.47 11.50 6.14
N THR A 37 -14.36 12.49 6.08
CA THR A 37 -14.99 12.91 4.82
C THR A 37 -14.03 13.57 3.83
N THR A 38 -13.11 14.41 4.31
CA THR A 38 -12.17 15.15 3.42
C THR A 38 -11.05 14.26 2.88
N LEU A 39 -10.60 13.28 3.68
CA LEU A 39 -9.43 12.47 3.35
C LEU A 39 -9.77 11.05 2.88
N ALA A 40 -10.96 10.50 3.14
CA ALA A 40 -11.31 9.13 2.76
C ALA A 40 -11.01 8.82 1.29
N GLY A 41 -11.45 9.68 0.36
CA GLY A 41 -11.18 9.46 -1.07
C GLY A 41 -9.69 9.54 -1.44
N LYS A 42 -8.90 10.31 -0.69
CA LYS A 42 -7.44 10.38 -0.91
C LYS A 42 -6.75 9.12 -0.38
N PHE A 43 -7.14 8.65 0.80
CA PHE A 43 -6.63 7.41 1.37
C PHE A 43 -6.98 6.20 0.51
N GLU A 44 -8.23 6.11 0.04
CA GLU A 44 -8.67 5.07 -0.88
C GLU A 44 -7.85 5.07 -2.17
N ALA A 45 -7.58 6.23 -2.76
CA ALA A 45 -6.76 6.34 -3.96
C ALA A 45 -5.32 5.85 -3.74
N VAL A 46 -4.72 6.19 -2.60
CA VAL A 46 -3.36 5.73 -2.24
C VAL A 46 -3.34 4.22 -1.97
N SER A 47 -4.32 3.70 -1.22
CA SER A 47 -4.43 2.26 -0.93
C SER A 47 -4.56 1.44 -2.22
N ARG A 48 -5.44 1.85 -3.15
CA ARG A 48 -5.59 1.20 -4.46
C ARG A 48 -4.29 1.22 -5.27
N PHE A 49 -3.58 2.34 -5.27
CA PHE A 49 -2.30 2.46 -5.97
C PHE A 49 -1.23 1.52 -5.40
N ILE A 50 -1.13 1.40 -4.07
CA ILE A 50 -0.21 0.46 -3.40
C ILE A 50 -0.58 -0.98 -3.76
N TRP A 51 -1.87 -1.33 -3.72
CA TRP A 51 -2.35 -2.66 -4.07
C TRP A 51 -2.03 -3.05 -5.52
N GLU A 52 -2.20 -2.14 -6.47
CA GLU A 52 -1.82 -2.36 -7.88
C GLU A 52 -0.31 -2.60 -8.04
N ILE A 53 0.53 -1.84 -7.32
CA ILE A 53 1.99 -2.04 -7.31
C ILE A 53 2.34 -3.42 -6.75
N GLN A 54 1.77 -3.80 -5.61
CA GLN A 54 2.01 -5.10 -4.98
C GLN A 54 1.64 -6.23 -5.95
N GLY A 55 0.46 -6.15 -6.58
CA GLY A 55 0.00 -7.13 -7.57
C GLY A 55 0.97 -7.26 -8.74
N TYR A 56 1.37 -6.15 -9.34
CA TYR A 56 2.35 -6.13 -10.44
C TYR A 56 3.69 -6.74 -10.04
N LEU A 57 4.22 -6.40 -8.86
CA LEU A 57 5.50 -6.92 -8.37
C LEU A 57 5.43 -8.43 -8.09
N GLN A 58 4.33 -8.91 -7.52
CA GLN A 58 4.09 -10.33 -7.29
C GLN A 58 4.01 -11.13 -8.61
N GLU A 59 3.31 -10.60 -9.62
CA GLU A 59 3.27 -11.21 -10.95
C GLU A 59 4.66 -11.29 -11.58
N LYS A 60 5.44 -10.21 -11.51
CA LYS A 60 6.81 -10.17 -12.04
C LYS A 60 7.76 -11.11 -11.30
N LEU A 61 7.56 -11.35 -10.01
CA LEU A 61 8.32 -12.36 -9.27
C LEU A 61 7.96 -13.77 -9.74
N LYS A 62 6.68 -14.09 -9.89
CA LYS A 62 6.22 -15.39 -10.40
C LYS A 62 6.80 -15.70 -11.79
N GLU A 63 6.80 -14.73 -12.70
CA GLU A 63 7.40 -14.85 -14.04
C GLU A 63 8.91 -15.16 -14.03
N LYS A 64 9.64 -14.81 -12.96
CA LYS A 64 11.10 -15.04 -12.87
C LYS A 64 11.49 -16.32 -12.13
N THR A 65 10.55 -16.93 -11.41
CA THR A 65 10.77 -18.20 -10.69
C THR A 65 10.37 -19.41 -11.54
N GLN A 66 9.58 -19.21 -12.59
CA GLN A 66 9.28 -20.20 -13.64
C GLN A 66 10.38 -20.26 -14.69
#